data_AF-A0A3B0W0F8-F1
#
_entry.id   AF-A0A3B0W0F8-F1
#
_cell.length_a   1.000
_cell.length_b   1.000
_cell.length_c   1.000
_cell.angle_alpha   90.00
_cell.angle_beta   90.00
_cell.angle_gamma   90.00
#
_symmetry.space_group_name_H-M   'P 1'
#
loop_
_entity.id
_entity.type
_entity.pdbx_description
1 polymer ?
#
loop_
_entity_poly.entity_id
_entity_poly.type
_entity_poly.pdbx_seq_one_letter_code
_entity_poly.pdbx_strand_id
1 'polypeptide(L)'
;NEYRIMLMGVPLGRGEVFSDKELAINPGQVFGEVAGIATKDPTFGLDAVWISPNDQDQAQALGYTVVDASTVVATHISQVIQDYAYDLFGHDETQQLLDKLKQSSPKLVEELVPDKLSLAIVVRVLQNLLREKVPIKDMRTILETLTEKSGTTKDPNELTSFVRSALGRAIVQNIVGSEGELKVITLEPSLEQILLQATQGAPDGQLAIEPGLAERLHTTLKEESQKLEAMGQSPVLLVAPQIRAQLARLFKYSLPELFILAYSEVPENRQISVVANVGQGG
;
A
#
# COMPACT_ATOMS: atom_id res chain seq x y z
N ASN A 1 -25.82 3.20 18.52
CA ASN A 1 -25.42 3.34 17.12
C ASN A 1 -23.90 3.39 16.99
N GLU A 2 -23.15 2.56 17.73
CA GLU A 2 -21.68 2.52 17.70
C GLU A 2 -21.24 1.07 17.49
N TYR A 3 -20.15 0.86 16.76
CA TYR A 3 -19.49 -0.43 16.62
C TYR A 3 -17.99 -0.29 16.89
N ARG A 4 -17.34 -1.41 17.22
CA ARG A 4 -15.88 -1.49 17.43
C ARG A 4 -15.32 -2.69 16.69
N ILE A 5 -14.17 -2.49 16.07
CA ILE A 5 -13.39 -3.53 15.40
C ILE A 5 -12.22 -3.90 16.32
N MET A 6 -12.14 -5.18 16.68
CA MET A 6 -11.14 -5.71 17.61
C MET A 6 -10.26 -6.71 16.86
N LEU A 7 -8.94 -6.63 17.06
CA LEU A 7 -7.97 -7.60 16.56
C LEU A 7 -7.20 -8.19 17.73
N MET A 8 -7.29 -9.50 17.92
CA MET A 8 -6.62 -10.20 19.05
C MET A 8 -6.87 -9.54 20.42
N GLY A 9 -8.08 -9.02 20.65
CA GLY A 9 -8.47 -8.34 21.88
C GLY A 9 -8.06 -6.87 21.99
N VAL A 10 -7.39 -6.31 20.98
CA VAL A 10 -7.01 -4.89 20.91
C VAL A 10 -7.99 -4.11 20.02
N PRO A 11 -8.55 -2.97 20.46
CA PRO A 11 -9.40 -2.13 19.62
C PRO A 11 -8.58 -1.44 18.54
N LEU A 12 -8.94 -1.65 17.27
CA LEU A 12 -8.28 -1.02 16.11
C LEU A 12 -9.14 0.05 15.44
N GLY A 13 -10.45 -0.07 15.52
CA GLY A 13 -11.37 0.86 14.87
C GLY A 13 -12.66 1.01 15.67
N ARG A 14 -13.28 2.18 15.54
CA ARG A 14 -14.63 2.45 16.04
C ARG A 14 -15.37 3.33 15.05
N GLY A 15 -16.69 3.25 15.04
CA GLY A 15 -17.50 4.12 14.20
C GLY A 15 -18.93 4.20 14.70
N GLU A 16 -19.61 5.23 14.26
CA GLU A 16 -21.06 5.37 14.45
C GLU A 16 -21.79 4.93 13.19
N VAL A 17 -22.93 4.26 13.36
CA VAL A 17 -23.74 3.76 12.25
C VAL A 17 -25.22 3.81 12.59
N PHE A 18 -26.02 4.31 11.64
CA PHE A 18 -27.47 4.46 11.77
C PHE A 18 -28.14 3.49 10.79
N SER A 19 -28.72 2.40 11.30
CA SER A 19 -29.28 1.32 10.46
C SER A 19 -30.48 1.74 9.60
N ASP A 20 -31.12 2.86 9.95
CA ASP A 20 -32.29 3.44 9.28
C ASP A 20 -31.92 4.59 8.31
N LYS A 21 -30.62 4.82 8.09
CA LYS A 21 -30.09 5.92 7.26
C LYS A 21 -29.08 5.41 6.25
N GLU A 22 -28.77 6.27 5.29
CA GLU A 22 -27.69 6.06 4.33
C GLU A 22 -26.59 7.11 4.54
N LEU A 23 -25.36 6.76 4.20
CA LEU A 23 -24.21 7.66 4.30
C LEU A 23 -23.92 8.25 2.92
N ALA A 24 -24.11 9.56 2.77
CA ALA A 24 -23.70 10.32 1.61
C ALA A 24 -22.27 10.84 1.81
N ILE A 25 -21.32 10.29 1.06
CA ILE A 25 -19.87 10.61 1.14
C ILE A 25 -19.53 11.65 0.07
N ASN A 26 -18.82 12.70 0.45
CA ASN A 26 -18.32 13.73 -0.47
C ASN A 26 -16.95 13.30 -1.04
N PRO A 27 -16.85 12.97 -2.34
CA PRO A 27 -15.57 12.62 -2.98
C PRO A 27 -14.70 13.86 -3.33
N GLY A 28 -15.10 15.07 -2.95
CA GLY A 28 -14.41 16.33 -3.21
C GLY A 28 -15.02 17.19 -4.32
N GLN A 29 -15.98 16.66 -5.09
CA GLN A 29 -16.63 17.35 -6.23
C GLN A 29 -18.16 17.29 -6.11
N VAL A 30 -18.73 17.93 -5.10
CA VAL A 30 -20.18 18.02 -4.90
C VAL A 30 -20.72 19.40 -5.32
N PHE A 31 -21.96 19.43 -5.80
CA PHE A 31 -22.61 20.62 -6.36
C PHE A 31 -23.59 21.31 -5.38
N GLY A 32 -23.66 20.84 -4.14
CA GLY A 32 -24.50 21.39 -3.09
C GLY A 32 -24.39 20.59 -1.79
N GLU A 33 -25.09 21.04 -0.75
CA GLU A 33 -25.16 20.33 0.54
C GLU A 33 -26.45 19.51 0.64
N VAL A 34 -26.39 18.42 1.39
CA VAL A 34 -27.54 17.57 1.72
C VAL A 34 -27.90 17.72 3.20
N ALA A 35 -29.20 17.70 3.51
CA ALA A 35 -29.66 17.80 4.89
C ALA A 35 -29.45 16.46 5.62
N GLY A 36 -28.90 16.51 6.83
CA GLY A 36 -28.69 15.31 7.63
C GLY A 36 -27.74 15.50 8.80
N ILE A 37 -27.21 14.39 9.31
CA ILE A 37 -26.25 14.39 10.43
C ILE A 37 -24.84 14.34 9.85
N ALA A 38 -24.11 15.45 9.95
CA ALA A 38 -22.72 15.53 9.51
C ALA A 38 -21.83 14.56 10.30
N THR A 39 -20.93 13.87 9.58
CA THR A 39 -19.97 12.89 10.11
C THR A 39 -18.75 12.84 9.21
N LYS A 40 -17.83 11.92 9.51
CA LYS A 40 -16.79 11.48 8.58
C LYS A 40 -16.96 10.02 8.23
N ASP A 41 -16.60 9.65 7.02
CA ASP A 41 -16.47 8.25 6.63
C ASP A 41 -15.36 7.58 7.48
N PRO A 42 -15.63 6.43 8.11
CA PRO A 42 -14.66 5.78 9.00
C PRO A 42 -13.46 5.15 8.26
N THR A 43 -13.52 5.00 6.94
CA THR A 43 -12.50 4.31 6.14
C THR A 43 -11.42 5.26 5.66
N PHE A 44 -11.83 6.39 5.07
CA PHE A 44 -10.98 7.36 4.38
C PHE A 44 -10.99 8.73 5.06
N GLY A 45 -11.84 8.95 6.08
CA GLY A 45 -11.93 10.22 6.80
C GLY A 45 -12.59 11.36 6.00
N LEU A 46 -13.19 11.03 4.85
CA LEU A 46 -13.90 11.98 3.98
C LEU A 46 -15.11 12.57 4.69
N ASP A 47 -15.45 13.81 4.35
CA ASP A 47 -16.65 14.45 4.86
C ASP A 47 -17.90 13.73 4.34
N ALA A 48 -18.83 13.43 5.23
CA ALA A 48 -20.02 12.67 4.90
C ALA A 48 -21.22 13.11 5.74
N VAL A 49 -22.42 12.74 5.30
CA VAL A 49 -23.68 13.10 5.96
C VAL A 49 -24.59 11.87 6.00
N TRP A 50 -25.13 11.55 7.18
CA TRP A 50 -26.21 10.56 7.30
C TRP A 50 -27.53 11.19 6.88
N ILE A 51 -28.10 10.67 5.79
CA ILE A 51 -29.33 11.17 5.16
C ILE A 51 -30.48 10.18 5.33
N SER A 52 -31.71 10.65 5.09
CA SER A 52 -32.85 9.75 4.94
C SER A 52 -32.70 8.94 3.64
N PRO A 53 -33.12 7.66 3.58
CA PRO A 53 -33.14 6.90 2.33
C PRO A 53 -33.94 7.59 1.22
N ASN A 54 -34.95 8.41 1.58
CA ASN A 54 -35.73 9.18 0.61
C ASN A 54 -34.93 10.30 -0.08
N ASP A 55 -33.81 10.73 0.51
CA ASP A 55 -32.97 11.81 -0.01
C ASP A 55 -31.81 11.27 -0.87
N GLN A 56 -31.74 9.94 -1.07
CA GLN A 56 -30.68 9.25 -1.83
C GLN A 56 -30.52 9.81 -3.25
N ASP A 57 -31.60 9.88 -4.00
CA ASP A 57 -31.59 10.35 -5.40
C ASP A 57 -31.10 11.80 -5.48
N GLN A 58 -31.48 12.64 -4.51
CA GLN A 58 -31.04 14.03 -4.43
C GLN A 58 -29.54 14.11 -4.12
N ALA A 59 -29.04 13.33 -3.17
CA ALA A 59 -27.63 13.32 -2.81
C ALA A 59 -26.76 12.86 -3.99
N GLN A 60 -27.16 11.81 -4.70
CA GLN A 60 -26.47 11.33 -5.90
C GLN A 60 -26.49 12.39 -7.02
N ALA A 61 -27.62 13.07 -7.23
CA ALA A 61 -27.71 14.16 -8.21
C ALA A 61 -26.76 15.34 -7.89
N LEU A 62 -26.42 15.54 -6.61
CA LEU A 62 -25.45 16.53 -6.16
C LEU A 62 -24.00 16.04 -6.19
N GLY A 63 -23.75 14.79 -6.63
CA GLY A 63 -22.40 14.23 -6.77
C GLY A 63 -21.88 13.44 -5.56
N TYR A 64 -22.73 13.17 -4.56
CA TYR A 64 -22.34 12.32 -3.43
C TYR A 64 -22.34 10.84 -3.79
N THR A 65 -21.41 10.10 -3.22
CA THR A 65 -21.45 8.63 -3.22
C THR A 65 -22.28 8.17 -2.04
N VAL A 66 -23.46 7.59 -2.29
CA VAL A 66 -24.37 7.13 -1.23
C VAL A 66 -24.22 5.63 -1.01
N VAL A 67 -24.02 5.22 0.25
CA VAL A 67 -23.88 3.82 0.65
C VAL A 67 -24.73 3.51 1.87
N ASP A 68 -25.23 2.28 1.96
CA ASP A 68 -26.00 1.83 3.11
C ASP A 68 -25.12 1.58 4.36
N ALA A 69 -25.75 1.58 5.52
CA ALA A 69 -25.10 1.37 6.81
C ALA A 69 -24.25 0.09 6.91
N SER A 70 -24.71 -1.01 6.30
CA SER A 70 -23.97 -2.29 6.35
C SER A 70 -22.73 -2.24 5.45
N THR A 71 -22.82 -1.57 4.30
CA THR A 71 -21.69 -1.31 3.40
C THR A 71 -20.64 -0.42 4.05
N VAL A 72 -21.03 0.58 4.86
CA VAL A 72 -20.07 1.40 5.65
C VAL A 72 -19.25 0.53 6.60
N VAL A 73 -19.93 -0.31 7.38
CA VAL A 73 -19.25 -1.20 8.33
C VAL A 73 -18.37 -2.23 7.61
N ALA A 74 -18.87 -2.82 6.52
CA ALA A 74 -18.11 -3.80 5.73
C ALA A 74 -16.85 -3.20 5.10
N THR A 75 -16.94 -1.98 4.57
CA THR A 75 -15.81 -1.25 3.99
C THR A 75 -14.75 -0.94 5.03
N HIS A 76 -15.16 -0.46 6.21
CA HIS A 76 -14.23 -0.20 7.31
C HIS A 76 -13.55 -1.48 7.81
N ILE A 77 -14.28 -2.59 7.95
CA ILE A 77 -13.69 -3.89 8.32
C ILE A 77 -12.68 -4.34 7.26
N SER A 78 -13.03 -4.24 5.98
CA SER A 78 -12.14 -4.60 4.88
C SER A 78 -10.84 -3.79 4.92
N GLN A 79 -10.94 -2.48 5.18
CA GLN A 79 -9.77 -1.61 5.30
C GLN A 79 -8.88 -2.00 6.48
N VAL A 80 -9.47 -2.24 7.65
CA VAL A 80 -8.71 -2.71 8.83
C VAL A 80 -8.02 -4.05 8.54
N ILE A 81 -8.69 -4.98 7.88
CA ILE A 81 -8.07 -6.26 7.48
C ILE A 81 -6.88 -6.02 6.55
N GLN A 82 -6.98 -5.10 5.59
CA GLN A 82 -5.89 -4.80 4.67
C GLN A 82 -4.70 -4.15 5.38
N ASP A 83 -4.94 -3.17 6.25
CA ASP A 83 -3.87 -2.46 6.96
C ASP A 83 -3.11 -3.35 7.96
N TYR A 84 -3.82 -4.34 8.53
CA TYR A 84 -3.27 -5.30 9.49
C TYR A 84 -3.08 -6.71 8.91
N ALA A 85 -3.15 -6.87 7.59
CA ALA A 85 -3.03 -8.17 6.92
C ALA A 85 -1.71 -8.87 7.29
N TYR A 86 -0.63 -8.10 7.43
CA TYR A 86 0.69 -8.64 7.79
C TYR A 86 0.76 -9.15 9.25
N ASP A 87 -0.07 -8.65 10.16
CA ASP A 87 -0.16 -9.10 11.56
C ASP A 87 -1.07 -10.34 11.69
N LEU A 88 -2.07 -10.45 10.81
CA LEU A 88 -2.97 -11.60 10.72
C LEU A 88 -2.35 -12.80 10.00
N PHE A 89 -1.25 -12.59 9.27
CA PHE A 89 -0.68 -13.59 8.38
C PHE A 89 0.56 -14.24 9.02
N GLY A 90 0.47 -15.54 9.34
CA GLY A 90 1.50 -16.30 10.03
C GLY A 90 1.91 -17.59 9.34
N HIS A 91 2.41 -18.52 10.15
CA HIS A 91 2.87 -19.83 9.71
C HIS A 91 1.75 -20.68 9.13
N ASP A 92 0.59 -20.69 9.78
CA ASP A 92 -0.54 -21.53 9.38
C ASP A 92 -1.14 -21.05 8.04
N GLU A 93 -1.33 -19.74 7.87
CA GLU A 93 -1.82 -19.16 6.61
C GLU A 93 -0.82 -19.40 5.47
N THR A 94 0.49 -19.28 5.75
CA THR A 94 1.52 -19.59 4.77
C THR A 94 1.47 -21.07 4.37
N GLN A 95 1.36 -21.99 5.33
CA GLN A 95 1.28 -23.41 5.05
C GLN A 95 0.04 -23.74 4.21
N GLN A 96 -1.13 -23.16 4.52
CA GLN A 96 -2.35 -23.34 3.73
C GLN A 96 -2.19 -22.87 2.28
N LEU A 97 -1.51 -21.72 2.05
CA LEU A 97 -1.22 -21.26 0.70
C LEU A 97 -0.27 -22.20 -0.05
N LEU A 98 0.76 -22.70 0.62
CA LEU A 98 1.70 -23.67 0.05
C LEU A 98 0.99 -24.98 -0.31
N ASP A 99 0.14 -25.51 0.58
CA ASP A 99 -0.62 -26.74 0.36
C ASP A 99 -1.58 -26.61 -0.83
N LYS A 100 -2.24 -25.44 -0.96
CA LYS A 100 -3.08 -25.13 -2.11
C LYS A 100 -2.27 -25.09 -3.40
N LEU A 101 -1.11 -24.44 -3.41
CA LEU A 101 -0.24 -24.40 -4.59
C LEU A 101 0.31 -25.79 -4.94
N LYS A 102 0.62 -26.61 -3.94
CA LYS A 102 1.16 -27.97 -4.09
C LYS A 102 0.24 -28.88 -4.92
N GLN A 103 -1.08 -28.64 -4.89
CA GLN A 103 -2.04 -29.36 -5.74
C GLN A 103 -1.80 -29.16 -7.25
N SER A 104 -1.25 -28.01 -7.64
CA SER A 104 -1.02 -27.64 -9.04
C SER A 104 0.47 -27.60 -9.43
N SER A 105 1.37 -27.36 -8.48
CA SER A 105 2.82 -27.21 -8.71
C SER A 105 3.63 -27.87 -7.57
N PRO A 106 3.50 -29.20 -7.39
CA PRO A 106 4.09 -29.89 -6.22
C PRO A 106 5.61 -29.80 -6.17
N LYS A 107 6.28 -29.97 -7.31
CA LYS A 107 7.74 -29.90 -7.42
C LYS A 107 8.30 -28.55 -6.97
N LEU A 108 7.63 -27.45 -7.32
CA LEU A 108 8.06 -26.10 -6.94
C LEU A 108 7.99 -25.90 -5.42
N VAL A 109 6.92 -26.39 -4.78
CA VAL A 109 6.76 -26.27 -3.33
C VAL A 109 7.79 -27.12 -2.59
N GLU A 110 7.98 -28.38 -3.02
CA GLU A 110 8.92 -29.32 -2.41
C GLU A 110 10.39 -28.87 -2.59
N GLU A 111 10.74 -28.30 -3.75
CA GLU A 111 12.09 -27.78 -3.98
C GLU A 111 12.39 -26.55 -3.10
N LEU A 112 11.39 -25.74 -2.77
CA LEU A 112 11.59 -24.53 -1.98
C LEU A 112 11.62 -24.82 -0.47
N VAL A 113 10.55 -25.44 0.05
CA VAL A 113 10.35 -25.63 1.50
C VAL A 113 10.26 -27.12 1.83
N PRO A 114 11.07 -27.63 2.78
CA PRO A 114 12.04 -26.91 3.61
C PRO A 114 13.45 -26.80 2.97
N ASP A 115 13.66 -27.35 1.78
CA ASP A 115 15.00 -27.66 1.25
C ASP A 115 15.86 -26.43 0.98
N LYS A 116 15.33 -25.43 0.26
CA LYS A 116 16.05 -24.20 -0.06
C LYS A 116 15.82 -23.11 0.99
N LEU A 117 14.61 -22.94 1.49
CA LEU A 117 14.26 -21.93 2.50
C LEU A 117 13.43 -22.56 3.61
N SER A 118 13.64 -22.08 4.85
CA SER A 118 12.73 -22.42 5.94
C SER A 118 11.38 -21.74 5.73
N LEU A 119 10.32 -22.36 6.26
CA LEU A 119 8.98 -21.77 6.25
C LEU A 119 8.97 -20.36 6.87
N ALA A 120 9.77 -20.13 7.91
CA ALA A 120 9.88 -18.82 8.57
C ALA A 120 10.37 -17.70 7.63
N ILE A 121 11.30 -18.00 6.71
CA ILE A 121 11.77 -17.02 5.72
C ILE A 121 10.63 -16.69 4.75
N VAL A 122 9.91 -17.71 4.27
CA VAL A 122 8.76 -17.51 3.35
C VAL A 122 7.67 -16.68 4.03
N VAL A 123 7.30 -17.01 5.27
CA VAL A 123 6.36 -16.22 6.08
C VAL A 123 6.81 -14.75 6.13
N ARG A 124 8.09 -14.51 6.43
CA ARG A 124 8.61 -13.14 6.55
C ARG A 124 8.55 -12.36 5.23
N VAL A 125 8.85 -13.01 4.10
CA VAL A 125 8.72 -12.38 2.76
C VAL A 125 7.27 -12.03 2.47
N LEU A 126 6.33 -12.96 2.67
CA LEU A 126 4.91 -12.71 2.43
C LEU A 126 4.34 -11.61 3.34
N GLN A 127 4.73 -11.60 4.62
CA GLN A 127 4.39 -10.50 5.55
C GLN A 127 4.94 -9.16 5.08
N ASN A 128 6.16 -9.11 4.57
CA ASN A 128 6.74 -7.86 4.05
C ASN A 128 5.97 -7.35 2.83
N LEU A 129 5.56 -8.23 1.91
CA LEU A 129 4.70 -7.87 0.77
C LEU A 129 3.35 -7.30 1.24
N LEU A 130 2.67 -8.00 2.15
CA LEU A 130 1.38 -7.56 2.70
C LEU A 130 1.50 -6.24 3.46
N ARG A 131 2.60 -6.02 4.20
CA ARG A 131 2.85 -4.77 4.93
C ARG A 131 2.91 -3.55 4.01
N GLU A 132 3.29 -3.76 2.75
CA GLU A 132 3.37 -2.75 1.70
C GLU A 132 2.19 -2.83 0.72
N LYS A 133 1.09 -3.49 1.13
CA LYS A 133 -0.15 -3.66 0.33
C LYS A 133 0.09 -4.35 -1.02
N VAL A 134 1.15 -5.14 -1.16
CA VAL A 134 1.42 -5.93 -2.37
C VAL A 134 0.60 -7.23 -2.35
N PRO A 135 -0.22 -7.49 -3.38
CA PRO A 135 -1.00 -8.72 -3.45
C PRO A 135 -0.11 -9.97 -3.55
N ILE A 136 -0.42 -10.99 -2.73
CA ILE A 136 0.27 -12.30 -2.74
C ILE A 136 -0.52 -13.38 -3.49
N LYS A 137 -1.38 -12.97 -4.43
CA LYS A 137 -2.27 -13.89 -5.19
C LYS A 137 -1.47 -14.77 -6.16
N ASP A 138 -0.39 -14.23 -6.74
CA ASP A 138 0.49 -14.95 -7.65
C ASP A 138 1.59 -15.69 -6.89
N MET A 139 1.18 -16.70 -6.12
CA MET A 139 2.10 -17.53 -5.34
C MET A 139 3.10 -18.29 -6.21
N ARG A 140 2.78 -18.56 -7.48
CA ARG A 140 3.70 -19.23 -8.40
C ARG A 140 4.93 -18.35 -8.67
N THR A 141 4.72 -17.12 -9.14
CA THR A 141 5.80 -16.18 -9.42
C THR A 141 6.63 -15.89 -8.15
N ILE A 142 5.96 -15.79 -6.99
CA ILE A 142 6.64 -15.61 -5.70
C ILE A 142 7.58 -16.79 -5.42
N LEU A 143 7.10 -18.03 -5.46
CA LEU A 143 7.90 -19.21 -5.14
C LEU A 143 9.02 -19.48 -6.17
N GLU A 144 8.77 -19.24 -7.46
CA GLU A 144 9.80 -19.36 -8.50
C GLU A 144 10.94 -18.39 -8.25
N THR A 145 10.61 -17.12 -7.95
CA THR A 145 11.61 -16.09 -7.64
C THR A 145 12.39 -16.44 -6.37
N LEU A 146 11.72 -16.91 -5.32
CA LEU A 146 12.38 -17.35 -4.09
C LEU A 146 13.30 -18.54 -4.34
N THR A 147 12.84 -19.53 -5.11
CA THR A 147 13.63 -20.72 -5.47
C THR A 147 14.91 -20.35 -6.22
N GLU A 148 14.82 -19.42 -7.17
CA GLU A 148 15.96 -18.92 -7.94
C GLU A 148 16.94 -18.14 -7.06
N LYS A 149 16.44 -17.18 -6.28
CA LYS A 149 17.30 -16.26 -5.49
C LYS A 149 17.78 -16.83 -4.16
N SER A 150 17.21 -17.95 -3.71
CA SER A 150 17.64 -18.65 -2.49
C SER A 150 19.11 -19.09 -2.54
N GLY A 151 19.70 -19.28 -3.72
CA GLY A 151 21.14 -19.59 -3.86
C GLY A 151 22.05 -18.38 -3.66
N THR A 152 21.52 -17.16 -3.84
CA THR A 152 22.25 -15.90 -3.70
C THR A 152 22.15 -15.36 -2.28
N THR A 153 20.96 -15.39 -1.69
CA THR A 153 20.69 -14.82 -0.37
C THR A 153 19.60 -15.59 0.36
N LYS A 154 19.67 -15.53 1.69
CA LYS A 154 18.64 -16.04 2.61
C LYS A 154 18.00 -14.91 3.43
N ASP A 155 18.41 -13.66 3.21
CA ASP A 155 17.83 -12.50 3.89
C ASP A 155 16.40 -12.26 3.38
N PRO A 156 15.37 -12.32 4.24
CA PRO A 156 13.99 -12.06 3.84
C PRO A 156 13.78 -10.68 3.20
N ASN A 157 14.52 -9.65 3.61
CA ASN A 157 14.38 -8.30 3.06
C ASN A 157 14.89 -8.24 1.61
N GLU A 158 16.05 -8.83 1.32
CA GLU A 158 16.57 -8.90 -0.05
C GLU A 158 15.68 -9.77 -0.94
N LEU A 159 15.24 -10.93 -0.44
CA LEU A 159 14.29 -11.79 -1.14
C LEU A 159 12.97 -11.05 -1.44
N THR A 160 12.49 -10.21 -0.52
CA THR A 160 11.30 -9.37 -0.75
C THR A 160 11.51 -8.43 -1.94
N SER A 161 12.67 -7.78 -2.05
CA SER A 161 12.97 -6.88 -3.19
C SER A 161 12.99 -7.62 -4.53
N PHE A 162 13.56 -8.84 -4.58
CA PHE A 162 13.50 -9.67 -5.78
C PHE A 162 12.07 -10.07 -6.16
N VAL A 163 11.28 -10.50 -5.17
CA VAL A 163 9.88 -10.88 -5.40
C VAL A 163 9.04 -9.68 -5.85
N ARG A 164 9.23 -8.49 -5.26
CA ARG A 164 8.55 -7.27 -5.71
C ARG A 164 8.89 -6.93 -7.16
N SER A 165 10.16 -7.03 -7.55
CA SER A 165 10.58 -6.84 -8.95
C SER A 165 9.85 -7.80 -9.90
N ALA A 166 9.78 -9.09 -9.55
CA ALA A 166 9.04 -10.09 -10.33
C ALA A 166 7.52 -9.81 -10.39
N LEU A 167 6.95 -9.25 -9.31
CA LEU A 167 5.55 -8.84 -9.23
C LEU A 167 5.28 -7.43 -9.78
N GLY A 168 6.27 -6.76 -10.39
CA GLY A 168 6.20 -5.35 -10.80
C GLY A 168 4.96 -5.00 -11.63
N ARG A 169 4.56 -5.88 -12.56
CA ARG A 169 3.31 -5.72 -13.34
C ARG A 169 2.07 -5.64 -12.46
N ALA A 170 1.95 -6.53 -11.48
CA ALA A 170 0.81 -6.56 -10.57
C ALA A 170 0.82 -5.34 -9.63
N ILE A 171 2.01 -4.96 -9.13
CA ILE A 171 2.18 -3.79 -8.26
C ILE A 171 1.75 -2.52 -8.99
N VAL A 172 2.31 -2.26 -10.17
CA VAL A 172 1.98 -1.06 -10.95
C VAL A 172 0.50 -1.05 -11.34
N GLN A 173 -0.04 -2.19 -11.80
CA GLN A 173 -1.48 -2.30 -12.13
C GLN A 173 -2.38 -1.98 -10.92
N ASN A 174 -1.98 -2.37 -9.71
CA ASN A 174 -2.77 -2.12 -8.51
C ASN A 174 -2.75 -0.63 -8.09
N ILE A 175 -1.75 0.13 -8.53
CA ILE A 175 -1.57 1.55 -8.18
C ILE A 175 -2.25 2.48 -9.20
N VAL A 176 -2.01 2.26 -10.49
CA VAL A 176 -2.50 3.14 -11.58
C VAL A 176 -3.60 2.52 -12.44
N GLY A 177 -4.02 1.30 -12.13
CA GLY A 177 -5.01 0.59 -12.93
C GLY A 177 -4.58 0.45 -14.39
N SER A 178 -5.53 0.71 -15.29
CA SER A 178 -5.37 0.56 -16.74
C SER A 178 -4.80 1.80 -17.43
N GLU A 179 -4.40 2.84 -16.69
CA GLU A 179 -3.74 4.01 -17.29
C GLU A 179 -2.45 3.59 -18.00
N GLY A 180 -2.18 4.13 -19.19
CA GLY A 180 -1.01 3.76 -20.00
C GLY A 180 0.30 4.37 -19.52
N GLU A 181 0.24 5.45 -18.75
CA GLU A 181 1.38 6.25 -18.30
C GLU A 181 1.48 6.19 -16.77
N LEU A 182 2.66 5.91 -16.25
CA LEU A 182 2.97 5.95 -14.82
C LEU A 182 3.61 7.30 -14.51
N LYS A 183 2.84 8.20 -13.89
CA LYS A 183 3.34 9.48 -13.39
C LYS A 183 4.07 9.27 -12.08
N VAL A 184 5.30 9.77 -12.00
CA VAL A 184 6.17 9.55 -10.84
C VAL A 184 6.85 10.82 -10.37
N ILE A 185 7.05 10.89 -9.06
CA ILE A 185 7.99 11.77 -8.40
C ILE A 185 9.34 11.05 -8.40
N THR A 186 10.42 11.74 -8.75
CA THR A 186 11.79 11.20 -8.66
C THR A 186 12.62 11.99 -7.66
N LEU A 187 13.75 11.43 -7.25
CA LEU A 187 14.76 12.15 -6.47
C LEU A 187 15.80 12.76 -7.40
N GLU A 188 16.40 13.88 -6.98
CA GLU A 188 17.55 14.44 -7.66
C GLU A 188 18.74 13.45 -7.53
N PRO A 189 19.56 13.25 -8.59
CA PRO A 189 20.69 12.32 -8.53
C PRO A 189 21.67 12.56 -7.36
N SER A 190 21.90 13.81 -6.96
CA SER A 190 22.77 14.15 -5.83
C SER A 190 22.17 13.69 -4.50
N LEU A 191 20.87 13.89 -4.32
CA LEU A 191 20.12 13.44 -3.15
C LEU A 191 20.02 11.92 -3.08
N GLU A 192 19.75 11.26 -4.21
CA GLU A 192 19.72 9.80 -4.29
C GLU A 192 21.07 9.19 -3.91
N GLN A 193 22.18 9.78 -4.36
CA GLN A 193 23.54 9.38 -3.96
C GLN A 193 23.79 9.51 -2.45
N ILE A 194 23.34 10.61 -1.83
CA ILE A 194 23.46 10.81 -0.38
C ILE A 194 22.69 9.72 0.38
N LEU A 195 21.47 9.42 -0.05
CA LEU A 195 20.63 8.38 0.56
C LEU A 195 21.25 6.98 0.41
N LEU A 196 21.82 6.68 -0.76
CA LEU A 196 22.53 5.43 -1.01
C LEU A 196 23.72 5.26 -0.07
N GLN A 197 24.52 6.31 0.14
CA GLN A 197 25.66 6.29 1.05
C GLN A 197 25.22 6.13 2.52
N ALA A 198 24.14 6.81 2.92
CA ALA A 198 23.56 6.70 4.26
C ALA A 198 23.07 5.28 4.59
N THR A 199 22.69 4.50 3.58
CA THR A 199 22.18 3.14 3.75
C THR A 199 23.31 2.11 3.91
N GLN A 200 24.47 2.34 3.28
CA GLN A 200 25.63 1.44 3.36
C GLN A 200 26.33 1.47 4.73
N GLY A 201 26.20 2.57 5.48
CA GLY A 201 26.84 2.75 6.78
C GLY A 201 26.05 2.27 7.99
N ALA A 202 24.80 1.82 7.81
CA ALA A 202 23.88 1.55 8.90
C ALA A 202 23.71 0.04 9.20
N PRO A 203 23.67 -0.37 10.48
CA PRO A 203 23.28 -1.73 10.85
C PRO A 203 21.84 -2.02 10.41
N ASP A 204 21.56 -3.26 9.98
CA ASP A 204 20.24 -3.73 9.53
C ASP A 204 19.62 -2.90 8.39
N GLY A 205 20.44 -2.18 7.62
CA GLY A 205 19.99 -1.39 6.48
C GLY A 205 19.04 -0.25 6.85
N GLN A 206 19.14 0.30 8.06
CA GLN A 206 18.42 1.53 8.43
C GLN A 206 18.91 2.74 7.64
N LEU A 207 18.06 3.74 7.41
CA LEU A 207 18.48 4.95 6.72
C LEU A 207 18.98 5.98 7.74
N ALA A 208 20.30 6.13 7.85
CA ALA A 208 20.92 7.10 8.73
C ALA A 208 21.00 8.47 8.04
N ILE A 209 19.89 9.22 8.04
CA ILE A 209 19.82 10.57 7.47
C ILE A 209 19.71 11.64 8.55
N GLU A 210 20.26 12.81 8.29
CA GLU A 210 20.12 13.96 9.18
C GLU A 210 18.65 14.39 9.29
N PRO A 211 18.15 14.77 10.49
CA PRO A 211 16.75 15.15 10.69
C PRO A 211 16.27 16.26 9.74
N GLY A 212 17.12 17.26 9.48
CA GLY A 212 16.77 18.36 8.58
C GLY A 212 16.66 17.94 7.11
N LEU A 213 17.32 16.85 6.69
CA LEU A 213 17.11 16.28 5.36
C LEU A 213 15.79 15.49 5.29
N ALA A 214 15.51 14.70 6.34
CA ALA A 214 14.26 13.94 6.45
C ALA A 214 13.02 14.85 6.44
N GLU A 215 13.06 15.97 7.16
CA GLU A 215 11.97 16.94 7.24
C GLU A 215 11.73 17.66 5.91
N ARG A 216 12.81 18.04 5.20
CA ARG A 216 12.72 18.62 3.86
C ARG A 216 12.11 17.64 2.86
N LEU A 217 12.62 16.41 2.81
CA LEU A 217 12.07 15.33 1.99
C LEU A 217 10.59 15.12 2.27
N HIS A 218 10.22 15.00 3.55
CA HIS A 218 8.84 14.82 3.96
C HIS A 218 7.93 15.95 3.48
N THR A 219 8.37 17.20 3.64
CA THR A 219 7.57 18.39 3.27
C THR A 219 7.33 18.45 1.77
N THR A 220 8.39 18.31 0.96
CA THR A 220 8.26 18.32 -0.50
C THR A 220 7.43 17.13 -1.00
N LEU A 221 7.67 15.93 -0.49
CA LEU A 221 6.89 14.75 -0.89
C LEU A 221 5.41 14.90 -0.52
N LYS A 222 5.10 15.50 0.63
CA LYS A 222 3.73 15.78 1.05
C LYS A 222 3.02 16.73 0.07
N GLU A 223 3.67 17.84 -0.28
CA GLU A 223 3.11 18.83 -1.19
C GLU A 223 2.87 18.24 -2.59
N GLU A 224 3.84 17.50 -3.14
CA GLU A 224 3.69 16.86 -4.44
C GLU A 224 2.66 15.73 -4.43
N SER A 225 2.55 14.98 -3.32
CA SER A 225 1.52 13.95 -3.17
C SER A 225 0.11 14.56 -3.18
N GLN A 226 -0.09 15.64 -2.42
CA GLN A 226 -1.38 16.35 -2.37
C GLN A 226 -1.80 16.93 -3.73
N LYS A 227 -0.84 17.40 -4.54
CA LYS A 227 -1.13 17.87 -5.91
C LYS A 227 -1.63 16.74 -6.80
N LEU A 228 -1.00 15.56 -6.74
CA LEU A 228 -1.42 14.39 -7.51
C LEU A 228 -2.78 13.86 -7.06
N GLU A 229 -3.00 13.79 -5.75
CA GLU A 229 -4.28 13.39 -5.17
C GLU A 229 -5.42 14.34 -5.60
N ALA A 230 -5.17 15.66 -5.61
CA ALA A 230 -6.15 16.65 -6.07
C ALA A 230 -6.50 16.49 -7.57
N MET A 231 -5.62 15.87 -8.35
CA MET A 231 -5.85 15.50 -9.75
C MET A 231 -6.46 14.10 -9.92
N GLY A 232 -6.80 13.42 -8.81
CA GLY A 232 -7.32 12.05 -8.81
C GLY A 232 -6.28 10.99 -9.15
N GLN A 233 -4.99 11.29 -8.97
CA GLN A 233 -3.88 10.41 -9.32
C GLN A 233 -3.18 9.86 -8.07
N SER A 234 -2.80 8.59 -8.11
CA SER A 234 -2.02 7.96 -7.05
C SER A 234 -0.58 8.51 -7.03
N PRO A 235 -0.09 9.07 -5.91
CA PRO A 235 1.27 9.57 -5.84
C PRO A 235 2.28 8.41 -5.76
N VAL A 236 3.27 8.42 -6.66
CA VAL A 236 4.30 7.39 -6.75
C VAL A 236 5.68 8.02 -6.71
N LEU A 237 6.48 7.67 -5.70
CA LEU A 237 7.91 7.99 -5.64
C LEU A 237 8.72 6.84 -6.24
N LEU A 238 9.53 7.14 -7.26
CA LEU A 238 10.40 6.17 -7.94
C LEU A 238 11.86 6.37 -7.51
N VAL A 239 12.49 5.31 -7.03
CA VAL A 239 13.84 5.36 -6.42
C VAL A 239 14.69 4.13 -6.75
N ALA A 240 15.98 4.20 -6.45
CA ALA A 240 16.88 3.06 -6.51
C ALA A 240 16.44 1.89 -5.58
N PRO A 241 16.55 0.62 -6.01
CA PRO A 241 16.14 -0.54 -5.21
C PRO A 241 16.73 -0.60 -3.80
N GLN A 242 17.95 -0.09 -3.62
CA GLN A 242 18.72 -0.16 -2.39
C GLN A 242 18.15 0.72 -1.26
N ILE A 243 17.44 1.80 -1.60
CA ILE A 243 16.87 2.77 -0.64
C ILE A 243 15.34 2.66 -0.51
N ARG A 244 14.69 1.92 -1.42
CA ARG A 244 13.22 1.84 -1.51
C ARG A 244 12.57 1.37 -0.22
N ALA A 245 13.06 0.28 0.37
CA ALA A 245 12.46 -0.30 1.57
C ALA A 245 12.56 0.63 2.79
N GLN A 246 13.66 1.37 2.88
CA GLN A 246 13.92 2.28 3.96
C GLN A 246 13.07 3.53 3.86
N LEU A 247 12.97 4.12 2.66
CA LEU A 247 12.09 5.25 2.40
C LEU A 247 10.62 4.84 2.64
N ALA A 248 10.23 3.64 2.23
CA ALA A 248 8.87 3.13 2.47
C ALA A 248 8.57 3.02 3.97
N ARG A 249 9.52 2.53 4.77
CA ARG A 249 9.38 2.49 6.24
C ARG A 249 9.37 3.88 6.86
N LEU A 250 10.20 4.79 6.38
CA LEU A 250 10.34 6.15 6.90
C LEU A 250 9.04 6.95 6.73
N PHE A 251 8.40 6.83 5.56
CA PHE A 251 7.22 7.63 5.23
C PHE A 251 5.87 6.93 5.43
N LYS A 252 5.87 5.64 5.81
CA LYS A 252 4.65 4.82 5.93
C LYS A 252 3.50 5.49 6.69
N TYR A 253 3.80 6.12 7.84
CA TYR A 253 2.77 6.69 8.71
C TYR A 253 2.48 8.16 8.41
N SER A 254 3.46 8.87 7.87
CA SER A 254 3.35 10.31 7.62
C SER A 254 2.75 10.62 6.24
N LEU A 255 2.95 9.72 5.27
CA LEU A 255 2.45 9.81 3.89
C LEU A 255 1.81 8.47 3.48
N PRO A 256 0.65 8.09 4.04
CA PRO A 256 0.05 6.76 3.85
C PRO A 256 -0.40 6.47 2.40
N GLU A 257 -0.71 7.51 1.63
CA GLU A 257 -1.13 7.41 0.22
C GLU A 257 0.06 7.37 -0.76
N LEU A 258 1.28 7.68 -0.30
CA LEU A 258 2.47 7.68 -1.15
C LEU A 258 2.98 6.26 -1.39
N PHE A 259 2.91 5.81 -2.65
CA PHE A 259 3.53 4.56 -3.06
C PHE A 259 5.00 4.77 -3.37
N ILE A 260 5.88 3.90 -2.86
CA ILE A 260 7.31 3.97 -3.14
C ILE A 260 7.75 2.72 -3.92
N LEU A 261 8.12 2.93 -5.18
CA LEU A 261 8.53 1.89 -6.11
C LEU A 261 10.03 1.97 -6.40
N ALA A 262 10.63 0.80 -6.60
CA ALA A 262 11.98 0.75 -7.17
C ALA A 262 11.92 0.83 -8.69
N TYR A 263 12.96 1.39 -9.34
CA TYR A 263 13.07 1.36 -10.81
C TYR A 263 12.90 -0.05 -11.39
N SER A 264 13.41 -1.08 -10.69
CA SER A 264 13.28 -2.48 -11.10
C SER A 264 11.86 -3.04 -11.06
N GLU A 265 10.94 -2.38 -10.35
CA GLU A 265 9.53 -2.82 -10.23
C GLU A 265 8.66 -2.28 -11.36
N VAL A 266 9.15 -1.34 -12.16
CA VAL A 266 8.40 -0.76 -13.28
C VAL A 266 8.65 -1.60 -14.54
N PRO A 267 7.60 -2.21 -15.14
CA PRO A 267 7.75 -2.98 -16.37
C PRO A 267 8.27 -2.11 -17.53
N GLU A 268 9.16 -2.68 -18.37
CA GLU A 268 9.77 -1.97 -19.51
C GLU A 268 8.76 -1.40 -20.52
N ASN A 269 7.56 -1.98 -20.59
CA ASN A 269 6.51 -1.56 -21.51
C ASN A 269 5.61 -0.44 -20.96
N ARG A 270 5.90 0.10 -19.76
CA ARG A 270 5.18 1.24 -19.18
C ARG A 270 5.89 2.54 -19.51
N GLN A 271 5.14 3.52 -20.01
CA GLN A 271 5.67 4.87 -20.20
C GLN A 271 5.76 5.57 -18.84
N ILE A 272 6.94 6.08 -18.51
CA ILE A 272 7.18 6.83 -17.26
C ILE A 272 7.15 8.33 -17.56
N SER A 273 6.44 9.09 -16.74
CA SER A 273 6.33 10.54 -16.83
C SER A 273 6.74 11.17 -15.51
N VAL A 274 7.83 11.93 -15.52
CA VAL A 274 8.30 12.60 -14.29
C VAL A 274 7.48 13.88 -14.10
N VAL A 275 6.68 13.91 -13.04
CA VAL A 275 5.83 15.07 -12.70
C VAL A 275 6.49 16.01 -11.72
N ALA A 276 7.39 15.50 -10.88
CA ALA A 276 8.14 16.29 -9.91
C ALA A 276 9.51 15.66 -9.64
N ASN A 277 10.47 16.50 -9.27
CA ASN A 277 11.82 16.08 -8.90
C ASN A 277 12.21 16.68 -7.55
N VAL A 278 12.34 15.83 -6.53
CA VAL A 278 12.62 16.23 -5.15
C VAL A 278 14.12 16.36 -4.94
N GLY A 279 14.57 17.54 -4.54
CA GLY A 279 15.98 17.88 -4.33
C GLY A 279 16.42 19.13 -5.07
N GLN A 280 15.70 19.55 -6.12
CA GLN A 280 15.94 20.83 -6.76
C GLN A 280 15.66 21.97 -5.77
N GLY A 281 16.72 22.65 -5.35
CA GLY A 281 16.66 23.81 -4.49
C GLY A 281 15.88 24.96 -5.14
N GLY A 282 14.85 25.41 -4.43
CA GLY A 282 14.06 26.61 -4.68
C GLY A 282 13.05 26.79 -3.57
#